data_AF-A0AA97JBL7-F1
#
_entry.id   AF-A0AA97JBL7-F1
#
_cell.length_a   1.000
_cell.length_b   1.000
_cell.length_c   1.000
_cell.angle_alpha   90.00
_cell.angle_beta   90.00
_cell.angle_gamma   90.00
#
_symmetry.space_group_name_H-M   'P 1'
#
loop_
_entity.id
_entity.type
_entity.pdbx_description
1 polymer ?
#
loop_
_entity_poly.entity_id
_entity_poly.type
_entity_poly.pdbx_seq_one_letter_code
_entity_poly.pdbx_strand_id
1 'polypeptide(L)'
;MEGALEHHLEDTMKNPSIAGVLCTDSQGLNLGCRGTLSDEHAGVISVLAQQAAKLTSDPTDIPVVCLESDTGNIMIQKHDGITVAVHKMAS
;
A
#
# COMPACT_ATOMS: atom_id res chain seq x y z
N MET A 1 -7.98 18.40 -7.35
CA MET A 1 -6.53 18.25 -7.08
C MET A 1 -6.09 16.78 -7.02
N GLU A 2 -7.00 15.80 -7.06
CA GLU A 2 -6.66 14.37 -6.93
C GLU A 2 -6.53 13.61 -8.27
N GLY A 3 -6.89 14.23 -9.40
CA GLY A 3 -7.00 13.54 -10.69
C GLY A 3 -5.73 12.80 -11.14
N ALA A 4 -4.54 13.28 -10.75
CA ALA A 4 -3.29 12.58 -11.05
C ALA A 4 -3.15 11.28 -10.24
N LEU A 5 -3.42 11.31 -8.94
CA LEU A 5 -3.36 10.12 -8.08
C LEU A 5 -4.43 9.11 -8.50
N GLU A 6 -5.67 9.57 -8.71
CA GLU A 6 -6.76 8.73 -9.19
C GLU A 6 -6.41 8.04 -10.50
N HIS A 7 -5.80 8.76 -11.45
CA HIS A 7 -5.33 8.18 -12.71
C HIS A 7 -4.26 7.09 -12.50
N HIS A 8 -3.32 7.29 -11.56
CA HIS A 8 -2.29 6.29 -11.25
C HIS A 8 -2.88 5.04 -10.58
N LEU A 9 -3.89 5.19 -9.72
CA LEU A 9 -4.58 4.05 -9.11
C LEU A 9 -5.32 3.23 -10.17
N GLU A 10 -6.03 3.90 -11.09
CA GLU A 10 -6.68 3.23 -12.23
C GLU A 10 -5.67 2.52 -13.14
N ASP A 11 -4.55 3.18 -13.47
CA ASP A 11 -3.50 2.60 -14.31
C ASP A 11 -2.84 1.39 -13.65
N THR A 12 -2.65 1.41 -12.32
CA THR A 12 -2.13 0.27 -11.56
C THR A 12 -3.09 -0.92 -11.63
N MET A 13 -4.40 -0.67 -11.51
CA MET A 13 -5.43 -1.71 -11.58
C MET A 13 -5.58 -2.34 -12.98
N LYS A 14 -5.01 -1.75 -14.04
CA LYS A 14 -4.97 -2.38 -15.38
C LYS A 14 -4.11 -3.63 -15.43
N ASN A 15 -3.21 -3.83 -14.47
CA ASN A 15 -2.45 -5.07 -14.38
C ASN A 15 -3.38 -6.21 -13.92
N PRO A 16 -3.56 -7.29 -14.70
CA PRO A 16 -4.51 -8.35 -14.38
C PRO A 16 -4.17 -9.14 -13.11
N SER A 17 -2.93 -9.06 -12.62
CA SER A 17 -2.51 -9.69 -11.36
C SER A 17 -2.81 -8.83 -10.13
N ILE A 18 -3.18 -7.56 -10.30
CA ILE A 18 -3.45 -6.64 -9.20
C ILE A 18 -4.96 -6.63 -8.92
N ALA A 19 -5.32 -7.04 -7.70
CA ALA A 19 -6.70 -7.07 -7.24
C ALA A 19 -7.07 -5.83 -6.40
N GLY A 20 -6.10 -5.03 -5.96
CA GLY A 20 -6.37 -3.81 -5.21
C GLY A 20 -5.13 -2.96 -4.97
N VAL A 21 -5.35 -1.66 -4.78
CA VAL A 21 -4.31 -0.69 -4.43
C VAL A 21 -4.89 0.34 -3.46
N LEU A 22 -4.08 0.80 -2.50
CA LEU A 22 -4.46 1.86 -1.55
C LEU A 22 -3.26 2.76 -1.25
N CYS A 23 -3.50 4.06 -1.21
CA CYS A 23 -2.56 5.06 -0.74
C CYS A 23 -3.10 5.70 0.56
N THR A 24 -2.26 5.80 1.58
CA THR A 24 -2.61 6.43 2.86
C THR A 24 -1.49 7.35 3.35
N ASP A 25 -1.82 8.37 4.12
CA ASP A 25 -0.83 9.22 4.77
C ASP A 25 -0.24 8.57 6.04
N SER A 26 0.67 9.29 6.69
CA SER A 26 1.29 8.86 7.96
C SER A 26 0.33 8.72 9.15
N GLN A 27 -0.88 9.27 9.08
CA GLN A 27 -1.90 9.16 10.14
C GLN A 27 -2.89 8.01 9.85
N GLY A 28 -2.73 7.28 8.75
CA GLY A 28 -3.67 6.25 8.35
C GLY A 28 -4.95 6.79 7.72
N LEU A 29 -4.94 8.04 7.25
CA LEU A 29 -6.04 8.59 6.46
C LEU A 29 -5.89 8.14 5.00
N ASN A 30 -6.98 7.69 4.41
CA ASN A 30 -7.00 7.24 3.02
C ASN A 30 -6.87 8.43 2.06
N LEU A 31 -5.95 8.31 1.11
CA LEU A 31 -5.75 9.28 0.03
C LEU A 31 -6.39 8.82 -1.29
N GLY A 32 -6.73 7.53 -1.38
CA GLY A 32 -7.34 6.92 -2.56
C GLY A 32 -7.11 5.40 -2.59
N CYS A 33 -8.13 4.65 -2.98
CA CYS A 33 -8.07 3.20 -3.06
C CYS A 33 -8.89 2.64 -4.24
N ARG A 34 -8.57 1.40 -4.65
CA ARG A 34 -9.29 0.63 -5.68
C ARG A 34 -9.30 -0.86 -5.37
N GLY A 35 -10.34 -1.54 -5.86
CA GLY A 35 -10.47 -2.99 -5.81
C GLY A 35 -10.66 -3.51 -4.39
N THR A 36 -9.88 -4.52 -4.02
CA THR A 36 -9.99 -5.26 -2.76
C THR A 36 -9.49 -4.51 -1.52
N LEU A 37 -8.78 -3.39 -1.69
CA LEU A 37 -8.35 -2.52 -0.59
C LEU A 37 -9.31 -1.33 -0.47
N SER A 38 -9.82 -1.10 0.73
CA SER A 38 -10.83 -0.10 1.08
C SER A 38 -10.35 0.83 2.20
N ASP A 39 -11.10 1.90 2.46
CA ASP A 39 -10.81 2.91 3.48
C ASP A 39 -10.45 2.34 4.87
N GLU A 40 -11.15 1.27 5.29
CA GLU A 40 -10.95 0.63 6.60
C GLU A 40 -9.52 0.06 6.78
N HIS A 41 -8.81 -0.19 5.68
CA HIS A 41 -7.47 -0.77 5.69
C HIS A 41 -6.36 0.27 5.87
N ALA A 42 -6.64 1.56 5.64
CA ALA A 42 -5.63 2.62 5.63
C ALA A 42 -4.84 2.69 6.96
N GLY A 43 -5.54 2.60 8.09
CA GLY A 43 -4.93 2.63 9.41
C GLY A 43 -3.95 1.48 9.68
N VAL A 44 -4.33 0.24 9.33
CA VAL A 44 -3.44 -0.91 9.55
C VAL A 44 -2.24 -0.90 8.58
N ILE A 45 -2.46 -0.49 7.33
CA ILE A 45 -1.41 -0.37 6.32
C ILE A 45 -0.32 0.63 6.76
N SER A 46 -0.72 1.82 7.21
CA SER A 46 0.23 2.85 7.65
C SER A 46 1.03 2.40 8.87
N VAL A 47 0.37 1.78 9.85
CA VAL A 47 1.02 1.30 11.08
C VAL A 47 2.00 0.16 10.78
N LEU A 48 1.65 -0.80 9.93
CA LEU A 48 2.57 -1.90 9.57
C LEU A 48 3.88 -1.37 8.97
N ALA A 49 3.80 -0.42 8.04
CA ALA A 49 4.99 0.21 7.46
C ALA A 49 5.82 0.97 8.51
N GLN A 50 5.17 1.70 9.43
CA GLN A 50 5.84 2.40 10.52
C GLN A 50 6.53 1.48 11.52
N GLN A 51 5.94 0.32 11.82
CA GLN A 51 6.57 -0.66 12.70
C GLN A 51 7.74 -1.35 12.01
N ALA A 52 7.60 -1.70 10.73
CA ALA A 52 8.68 -2.32 9.97
C ALA A 52 9.91 -1.41 9.85
N ALA A 53 9.71 -0.11 9.65
CA ALA A 53 10.82 0.86 9.61
C ALA A 53 11.66 0.90 10.90
N LYS A 54 11.14 0.43 12.04
CA LYS A 54 11.90 0.35 13.30
C LYS A 54 12.85 -0.84 13.38
N LEU A 55 12.77 -1.78 12.43
CA LEU A 55 13.63 -2.96 12.38
C LEU A 55 15.03 -2.66 11.84
N THR A 56 15.22 -1.47 11.27
CA THR A 56 16.51 -0.99 10.75
C THR A 56 16.84 0.36 11.38
N SER A 57 18.12 0.58 11.64
CA SER A 57 18.63 1.86 12.11
C SER A 57 19.01 2.80 10.96
N ASP A 58 19.08 2.29 9.74
CA ASP A 58 19.36 3.08 8.55
C ASP A 58 18.04 3.70 8.03
N PRO A 59 17.88 5.04 8.08
CA PRO A 59 16.65 5.69 7.64
C PRO A 59 16.44 5.63 6.11
N THR A 60 17.44 5.19 5.35
CA THR A 60 17.35 5.01 3.88
C THR A 60 16.93 3.60 3.48
N ASP A 61 17.04 2.64 4.41
CA ASP A 61 16.61 1.26 4.24
C ASP A 61 15.10 1.18 4.52
N ILE A 62 14.27 1.45 3.50
CA ILE A 62 12.81 1.44 3.66
C ILE A 62 12.24 0.05 3.31
N PRO A 63 11.80 -0.74 4.31
CA PRO A 63 11.38 -2.11 4.07
C PRO A 63 10.05 -2.18 3.30
N VAL A 64 9.88 -3.28 2.56
CA VAL A 64 8.58 -3.71 2.04
C VAL A 64 8.02 -4.74 3.01
N VAL A 65 6.81 -4.50 3.52
CA VAL A 65 6.06 -5.47 4.33
C VAL A 65 5.20 -6.31 3.41
N CYS A 66 5.36 -7.63 3.46
CA CYS A 66 4.55 -8.56 2.69
C CYS A 66 3.65 -9.38 3.62
N LEU A 67 2.34 -9.30 3.43
CA LEU A 67 1.37 -10.22 4.02
C LEU A 67 1.03 -11.27 2.95
N GLU A 68 1.42 -12.52 3.18
CA GLU A 68 1.30 -13.59 2.19
C GLU A 68 0.22 -14.59 2.61
N SER A 69 -0.57 -15.04 1.62
CA SER A 69 -1.65 -16.01 1.80
C SER A 69 -1.78 -16.86 0.54
N ASP A 70 -2.57 -17.93 0.61
CA ASP A 70 -2.90 -18.77 -0.55
C ASP A 70 -3.57 -17.98 -1.69
N THR A 71 -4.21 -16.85 -1.37
CA THR A 71 -4.92 -16.02 -2.36
C THR A 71 -4.03 -14.96 -3.03
N GLY A 72 -2.81 -14.76 -2.52
CA GLY A 72 -1.91 -13.72 -2.99
C GLY A 72 -1.28 -12.92 -1.85
N ASN A 73 -0.63 -11.83 -2.23
CA ASN A 73 0.25 -11.05 -1.38
C ASN A 73 -0.23 -9.60 -1.31
N ILE A 74 -0.27 -9.03 -0.11
CA ILE A 74 -0.36 -7.58 0.08
C ILE A 74 1.04 -7.06 0.36
N MET A 75 1.56 -6.25 -0.55
CA MET A 75 2.86 -5.59 -0.44
C MET A 75 2.65 -4.15 0.01
N ILE A 76 3.29 -3.74 1.09
CA ILE A 76 3.15 -2.42 1.71
C ILE A 76 4.52 -1.75 1.76
N GLN A 77 4.64 -0.54 1.22
CA GLN A 77 5.86 0.24 1.31
C GLN A 77 5.55 1.71 1.59
N LYS A 78 6.37 2.31 2.46
CA LYS A 78 6.33 3.74 2.74
C LYS A 78 7.26 4.48 1.80
N HIS A 79 6.86 5.66 1.35
CA HIS A 79 7.72 6.63 0.68
C HIS A 79 7.39 8.03 1.23
N ASP A 80 8.33 8.59 2.00
CA ASP A 80 8.16 9.84 2.73
C ASP A 80 6.88 9.90 3.58
N GLY A 81 5.92 10.75 3.23
CA GLY A 81 4.67 10.93 3.97
C GLY A 81 3.55 9.96 3.59
N ILE A 82 3.76 9.12 2.56
CA ILE A 82 2.73 8.28 1.95
C ILE A 82 3.11 6.81 2.12
N THR A 83 2.13 5.97 2.42
CA THR A 83 2.26 4.51 2.40
C THR A 83 1.35 3.95 1.32
N VAL A 84 1.90 3.08 0.48
CA VAL A 84 1.16 2.41 -0.60
C VAL A 84 1.07 0.94 -0.29
N ALA A 85 -0.12 0.36 -0.47
CA ALA A 85 -0.36 -1.06 -0.45
C ALA A 85 -0.85 -1.55 -1.81
N VAL A 86 -0.34 -2.68 -2.27
CA VAL A 86 -0.77 -3.37 -3.50
C VAL A 86 -1.13 -4.80 -3.13
N HIS A 87 -2.38 -5.18 -3.39
CA HIS A 87 -2.83 -6.57 -3.31
C HIS A 87 -2.67 -7.23 -4.68
N LYS A 88 -1.75 -8.18 -4.77
CA LYS A 88 -1.42 -8.94 -5.97
C LYS A 88 -1.81 -10.41 -5.78
N MET A 89 -2.60 -10.94 -6.71
CA MET A 89 -3.02 -12.34 -6.69
C MET A 89 -1.84 -13.29 -6.91
N ALA A 90 -1.90 -14.48 -6.29
CA ALA A 90 -0.99 -15.58 -6.62
C ALA A 90 -1.17 -15.99 -8.10
N SER A 91 -0.06 -16.31 -8.79
CA SER A 91 -0.06 -16.75 -10.19
C SER A 91 -0.25 -18.26 -10.32
#